data_AF-A0A9D7M6J9-F1
#
_entry.id   AF-A0A9D7M6J9-F1
#
_cell.length_a   1.000
_cell.length_b   1.000
_cell.length_c   1.000
_cell.angle_alpha   90.00
_cell.angle_beta   90.00
_cell.angle_gamma   90.00
#
_symmetry.space_group_name_H-M   'P 1'
#
loop_
_entity.id
_entity.type
_entity.pdbx_description
1 polymer ?
#
loop_
_entity_poly.entity_id
_entity_poly.type
_entity_poly.pdbx_seq_one_letter_code
_entity_poly.pdbx_strand_id
1 'polypeptide(L)'
;MLAQNKDYDWYKEFHRKGKLMNHILESLQHIDITIHDFIKKVYKPQIRNAIAHSGFSIMFSRNINFLNFDNKTNDISTLNFEEWEYYIHYTILIWEHLHKQMDLYQQKYITHSNEHHYGVEVRHIKPDGNHFMRFKKYEPEIPRWTDYDVLPKH
;
A
#
# COMPACT_ATOMS: atom_id res chain seq x y z
N MET A 1 16.06 -18.61 15.51
CA MET A 1 16.83 -18.51 14.25
C MET A 1 16.34 -17.27 13.47
N LEU A 2 16.47 -16.07 14.05
CA LEU A 2 15.92 -14.79 13.55
C LEU A 2 16.91 -13.62 13.73
N ALA A 3 18.20 -13.91 13.95
CA ALA A 3 19.17 -12.94 14.48
C ALA A 3 20.54 -12.99 13.75
N GLN A 4 20.56 -13.16 12.42
CA GLN A 4 21.84 -13.21 11.69
C GLN A 4 22.14 -11.98 10.82
N ASN A 5 21.24 -11.01 10.67
CA ASN A 5 21.51 -9.78 9.92
C ASN A 5 22.20 -10.01 8.55
N LYS A 6 21.87 -11.15 7.91
CA LYS A 6 22.33 -11.50 6.58
C LYS A 6 21.22 -11.15 5.61
N ASP A 7 21.57 -10.44 4.54
CA ASP A 7 20.64 -10.17 3.46
C ASP A 7 20.24 -11.48 2.79
N TYR A 8 18.93 -11.68 2.63
CA TYR A 8 18.37 -12.87 1.98
C TYR A 8 18.32 -12.68 0.47
N ASP A 9 18.44 -13.74 -0.34
CA ASP A 9 18.45 -13.65 -1.82
C ASP A 9 17.17 -13.08 -2.45
N TRP A 10 16.06 -13.01 -1.69
CA TRP A 10 14.83 -12.33 -2.11
C TRP A 10 14.82 -10.83 -1.80
N TYR A 11 15.88 -10.32 -1.16
CA TYR A 11 16.09 -8.90 -0.90
C TYR A 11 16.57 -8.20 -2.17
N LYS A 12 15.63 -7.87 -3.06
CA LYS A 12 15.87 -6.80 -4.02
C LYS A 12 15.76 -5.48 -3.28
N GLU A 13 16.80 -4.65 -3.36
CA GLU A 13 16.71 -3.24 -2.97
C GLU A 13 15.57 -2.60 -3.76
N PHE A 14 14.44 -2.38 -3.10
CA PHE A 14 13.42 -1.46 -3.60
C PHE A 14 14.00 -0.06 -3.46
N HIS A 15 14.78 0.36 -4.45
CA HIS A 15 15.07 1.77 -4.62
C HIS A 15 13.73 2.49 -4.77
N ARG A 16 13.32 3.22 -3.73
CA ARG A 16 12.17 4.15 -3.67
C ARG A 16 10.86 3.63 -3.05
N LYS A 17 10.88 3.21 -1.78
CA LYS A 17 9.67 3.19 -0.91
C LYS A 17 8.94 4.55 -0.81
N GLY A 18 9.58 5.67 -1.21
CA GLY A 18 8.96 6.99 -1.27
C GLY A 18 8.25 7.34 -2.59
N LYS A 19 8.49 6.60 -3.69
CA LYS A 19 7.91 6.96 -5.00
C LYS A 19 6.49 6.48 -5.19
N LEU A 20 6.11 5.34 -4.60
CA LEU A 20 4.79 4.76 -4.83
C LEU A 20 3.68 5.67 -4.28
N MET A 21 3.82 6.17 -3.05
CA MET A 21 2.80 7.08 -2.48
C MET A 21 2.75 8.40 -3.24
N ASN A 22 3.90 8.98 -3.62
CA ASN A 22 3.91 10.19 -4.43
C ASN A 22 3.24 9.96 -5.79
N HIS A 23 3.49 8.82 -6.44
CA HIS A 23 2.83 8.47 -7.68
C HIS A 23 1.31 8.26 -7.52
N ILE A 24 0.89 7.65 -6.40
CA ILE A 24 -0.53 7.53 -6.05
C ILE A 24 -1.15 8.92 -5.87
N LEU A 25 -0.50 9.81 -5.11
CA LEU A 25 -0.98 11.18 -4.89
C LEU A 25 -1.05 11.98 -6.20
N GLU A 26 -0.01 11.93 -7.03
CA GLU A 26 0.01 12.56 -8.36
C GLU A 26 -1.13 12.02 -9.23
N SER A 27 -1.35 10.70 -9.24
CA SER A 27 -2.46 10.10 -9.98
C SER A 27 -3.83 10.55 -9.45
N LEU A 28 -3.99 10.60 -8.13
CA LEU A 28 -5.23 11.06 -7.48
C LEU A 28 -5.51 12.53 -7.78
N GLN A 29 -4.49 13.37 -7.86
CA GLN A 29 -4.66 14.79 -8.18
C GLN A 29 -5.36 15.00 -9.53
N HIS A 30 -5.09 14.12 -10.51
CA HIS A 30 -5.71 14.15 -11.82
C HIS A 30 -7.12 13.52 -11.86
N ILE A 31 -7.45 12.65 -10.89
CA ILE A 31 -8.73 11.94 -10.83
C ILE A 31 -9.74 12.72 -9.98
N ASP A 32 -9.35 13.08 -8.76
CA ASP A 32 -10.18 13.82 -7.81
C ASP A 32 -9.30 14.55 -6.78
N ILE A 33 -9.31 15.89 -6.88
CA ILE A 33 -8.53 16.78 -5.99
C ILE A 33 -8.96 16.66 -4.52
N THR A 34 -10.23 16.39 -4.25
CA THR A 34 -10.78 16.28 -2.89
C THR A 34 -10.18 15.08 -2.18
N ILE A 35 -10.13 13.93 -2.88
CA ILE A 35 -9.52 12.71 -2.36
C ILE A 35 -8.01 12.91 -2.21
N HIS A 36 -7.35 13.51 -3.21
CA HIS A 36 -5.93 13.84 -3.12
C HIS A 36 -5.61 14.66 -1.86
N ASP A 37 -6.32 15.75 -1.64
CA ASP A 37 -6.08 16.66 -0.52
C ASP A 37 -6.37 15.99 0.82
N PHE A 38 -7.42 15.17 0.87
CA PHE A 38 -7.75 14.38 2.06
C PHE A 38 -6.65 13.35 2.39
N ILE A 39 -6.20 12.55 1.41
CA ILE A 39 -5.13 11.56 1.64
C ILE A 39 -3.83 12.26 2.02
N LYS A 40 -3.47 13.36 1.35
CA LYS A 40 -2.27 14.16 1.66
C LYS A 40 -2.35 14.76 3.07
N LYS A 41 -3.54 15.14 3.52
CA LYS A 41 -3.77 15.62 4.87
C LYS A 41 -3.56 14.51 5.89
N VAL A 42 -4.14 13.33 5.69
CA VAL A 42 -4.17 12.25 6.69
C VAL A 42 -2.89 11.42 6.70
N TYR A 43 -2.32 11.11 5.52
CA TYR A 43 -1.13 10.28 5.41
C TYR A 43 0.14 11.10 5.66
N LYS A 44 0.67 11.01 6.88
CA LYS A 44 1.95 11.63 7.26
C LYS A 44 3.04 10.56 7.37
N PRO A 45 4.02 10.52 6.43
CA PRO A 45 5.13 9.56 6.50
C PRO A 45 5.91 9.62 7.81
N GLN A 46 6.06 10.83 8.39
CA GLN A 46 6.67 11.03 9.70
C GLN A 46 5.96 10.23 10.80
N ILE A 47 4.63 10.34 10.89
CA ILE A 47 3.80 9.63 11.86
C ILE A 47 3.92 8.12 11.65
N ARG A 48 3.84 7.65 10.40
CA ARG A 48 4.03 6.22 10.06
C ARG A 48 5.39 5.70 10.51
N ASN A 49 6.46 6.43 10.23
CA ASN A 49 7.82 6.04 10.58
C ASN A 49 8.04 6.07 12.10
N ALA A 50 7.46 7.03 12.80
CA ALA A 50 7.50 7.09 14.25
C ALA A 50 6.81 5.89 14.87
N ILE A 51 5.65 5.47 14.37
CA ILE A 51 4.96 4.25 14.83
C ILE A 51 5.81 3.00 14.55
N ALA A 52 6.32 2.85 13.32
CA ALA A 52 7.06 1.67 12.90
C ALA A 52 8.37 1.44 13.66
N HIS A 53 8.98 2.51 14.19
CA HIS A 53 10.26 2.47 14.89
C HIS A 53 10.15 2.88 16.37
N SER A 54 8.94 2.99 16.92
CA SER A 54 8.69 3.51 18.26
C SER A 54 9.38 4.86 18.52
N GLY A 55 9.48 5.70 17.50
CA GLY A 55 10.17 6.99 17.47
C GLY A 55 9.32 8.15 17.99
N PHE A 56 8.56 7.93 19.07
CA PHE A 56 7.76 8.96 19.73
C PHE A 56 7.74 8.75 21.25
N SER A 57 7.46 9.81 22.00
CA SER A 57 7.26 9.73 23.45
C SER A 57 6.01 10.48 23.89
N ILE A 58 5.29 9.90 24.84
CA ILE A 58 4.13 10.52 25.48
C ILE A 58 4.60 11.02 26.83
N MET A 59 4.79 12.33 26.96
CA MET A 59 5.09 12.96 28.24
C MET A 59 3.79 13.46 28.89
N PHE A 60 3.82 13.74 30.18
CA PHE A 60 2.70 14.06 31.09
C PHE A 60 1.65 15.11 30.62
N SER A 61 1.77 15.69 29.43
CA SER A 61 0.98 16.80 28.92
C SER A 61 -0.02 16.45 27.79
N ARG A 62 -0.47 15.19 27.65
CA ARG A 62 -1.35 14.75 26.54
C ARG A 62 -0.81 15.12 25.15
N ASN A 63 0.51 15.18 25.03
CA ASN A 63 1.20 15.44 23.79
C ASN A 63 2.11 14.27 23.43
N ILE A 64 2.16 13.99 22.14
CA ILE A 64 3.03 13.00 21.51
C ILE A 64 4.18 13.77 20.88
N ASN A 65 5.39 13.55 21.40
CA ASN A 65 6.62 14.18 20.90
C ASN A 65 7.29 13.22 19.93
N PHE A 66 7.59 13.67 18.72
CA PHE A 66 8.23 12.87 17.70
C PHE A 66 9.76 12.97 17.80
N LEU A 67 10.42 11.82 17.93
CA LEU A 67 11.87 11.72 18.01
C LEU A 67 12.53 11.75 16.62
N ASN A 68 11.74 11.52 15.57
CA ASN A 68 12.17 11.57 14.17
C ASN A 68 11.90 12.94 13.51
N PHE A 69 11.76 13.99 14.31
CA PHE A 69 11.59 15.35 13.83
C PHE A 69 12.88 15.88 13.18
N ASP A 70 12.76 16.46 11.99
CA ASP A 70 13.83 17.22 11.35
C ASP A 70 13.23 18.43 10.61
N ASN A 71 13.81 19.61 10.79
CA ASN A 71 13.33 20.87 10.18
C ASN A 71 13.35 20.89 8.64
N LYS A 72 13.74 19.80 7.96
CA LYS A 72 13.87 19.74 6.50
C LYS A 72 12.72 18.99 5.83
N THR A 73 12.25 17.92 6.44
CA THR A 73 11.32 16.95 5.83
C THR A 73 10.22 16.47 6.77
N ASN A 74 10.40 16.64 8.09
CA ASN A 74 9.54 16.14 9.14
C ASN A 74 9.10 17.31 10.02
N ASP A 75 7.98 17.94 9.68
CA ASP A 75 7.52 19.22 10.23
C ASP A 75 6.76 19.11 11.55
N ILE A 76 6.43 17.90 12.01
CA ILE A 76 5.60 17.68 13.20
C ILE A 76 6.49 17.33 14.40
N SER A 77 6.90 18.31 15.20
CA SER A 77 7.67 18.02 16.43
C SER A 77 6.79 17.41 17.53
N THR A 78 5.55 17.88 17.64
CA THR A 78 4.58 17.48 18.65
C THR A 78 3.17 17.43 18.09
N LEU A 79 2.34 16.49 18.56
CA LEU A 79 0.89 16.47 18.35
C LEU A 79 0.17 16.39 19.69
N ASN A 80 -0.97 17.05 19.81
CA ASN A 80 -1.90 16.73 20.89
C ASN A 80 -2.67 15.44 20.59
N PHE A 81 -3.40 14.92 21.58
CA PHE A 81 -4.13 13.67 21.44
C PHE A 81 -5.30 13.78 20.44
N GLU A 82 -5.96 14.94 20.36
CA GLU A 82 -7.05 15.16 19.42
C GLU A 82 -6.58 15.09 17.96
N GLU A 83 -5.44 15.68 17.65
CA GLU A 83 -4.80 15.60 16.34
C GLU A 83 -4.32 14.18 16.04
N TRP A 84 -3.71 13.52 17.03
CA TRP A 84 -3.29 12.13 16.90
C TRP A 84 -4.48 11.21 16.59
N GLU A 85 -5.57 11.34 17.35
CA GLU A 85 -6.81 10.62 17.11
C GLU A 85 -7.32 10.89 15.69
N TYR A 86 -7.31 12.15 15.24
CA TYR A 86 -7.69 12.49 13.86
C TYR A 86 -6.86 11.70 12.84
N TYR A 87 -5.52 11.76 12.92
CA TYR A 87 -4.65 11.05 11.97
C TYR A 87 -4.86 9.53 12.00
N ILE A 88 -4.95 8.93 13.18
CA ILE A 88 -5.11 7.48 13.33
C ILE A 88 -6.47 7.02 12.82
N HIS A 89 -7.57 7.67 13.23
CA HIS A 89 -8.91 7.26 12.81
C HIS A 89 -9.06 7.30 11.29
N TYR A 90 -8.65 8.40 10.65
CA TYR A 90 -8.76 8.48 9.20
C TYR A 90 -7.80 7.53 8.48
N THR A 91 -6.60 7.30 9.02
CA THR A 91 -5.69 6.30 8.45
C THR A 91 -6.31 4.90 8.49
N ILE A 92 -6.93 4.52 9.62
CA ILE A 92 -7.63 3.24 9.77
C ILE A 92 -8.81 3.15 8.81
N LEU A 93 -9.63 4.20 8.71
CA LEU A 93 -10.78 4.23 7.80
C LEU A 93 -10.37 4.08 6.34
N ILE A 94 -9.31 4.77 5.91
CA ILE A 94 -8.75 4.63 4.55
C ILE A 94 -8.27 3.20 4.34
N TRP A 95 -7.50 2.64 5.28
CA TRP A 95 -6.98 1.29 5.19
C TRP A 95 -8.09 0.25 5.08
N GLU A 96 -9.13 0.39 5.92
CA GLU A 96 -10.29 -0.49 5.96
C GLU A 96 -11.08 -0.44 4.65
N HIS A 97 -11.31 0.77 4.14
CA HIS A 97 -11.99 0.95 2.86
C HIS A 97 -11.18 0.34 1.71
N LEU A 98 -9.86 0.56 1.68
CA LEU A 98 -8.99 -0.02 0.65
C LEU A 98 -9.03 -1.56 0.68
N HIS A 99 -9.02 -2.18 1.87
CA HIS A 99 -9.13 -3.63 2.00
C HIS A 99 -10.48 -4.14 1.47
N LYS A 100 -11.59 -3.51 1.87
CA LYS A 100 -12.92 -3.83 1.34
C LYS A 100 -12.99 -3.75 -0.18
N GLN A 101 -12.41 -2.70 -0.77
CA GLN A 101 -12.37 -2.56 -2.22
C GLN A 101 -11.50 -3.63 -2.86
N MET A 102 -10.33 -3.95 -2.29
CA MET A 102 -9.47 -5.02 -2.77
C MET A 102 -10.18 -6.38 -2.74
N ASP A 103 -10.88 -6.70 -1.66
CA ASP A 103 -11.67 -7.93 -1.53
C ASP A 103 -12.78 -7.98 -2.58
N LEU A 104 -13.49 -6.87 -2.79
CA LEU A 104 -14.53 -6.76 -3.80
C LEU A 104 -13.99 -6.95 -5.21
N TYR A 105 -12.86 -6.33 -5.55
CA TYR A 105 -12.22 -6.55 -6.85
C TYR A 105 -11.72 -7.98 -7.01
N GLN A 106 -11.12 -8.56 -5.96
CA GLN A 106 -10.70 -9.95 -5.97
C GLN A 106 -11.89 -10.88 -6.26
N GLN A 107 -13.03 -10.69 -5.59
CA GLN A 107 -14.24 -11.48 -5.86
C GLN A 107 -14.74 -11.29 -7.30
N LYS A 108 -14.78 -10.05 -7.81
CA LYS A 108 -15.15 -9.79 -9.21
C LYS A 108 -14.24 -10.53 -10.20
N TYR A 109 -12.93 -10.51 -9.96
CA TYR A 109 -11.97 -11.22 -10.80
C TYR A 109 -12.15 -12.73 -10.70
N ILE A 110 -12.38 -13.29 -9.50
CA ILE A 110 -12.65 -14.72 -9.31
C ILE A 110 -13.92 -15.13 -10.06
N THR A 111 -15.02 -14.39 -9.91
CA THR A 111 -16.27 -14.63 -10.64
C THR A 111 -16.03 -14.60 -12.14
N HIS A 112 -15.36 -13.56 -12.64
CA HIS A 112 -15.05 -13.43 -14.06
C HIS A 112 -14.18 -14.60 -14.58
N SER A 113 -13.19 -15.03 -13.79
CA SER A 113 -12.35 -16.19 -14.10
C SER A 113 -13.13 -17.50 -14.17
N ASN A 114 -14.19 -17.64 -13.37
CA ASN A 114 -15.01 -18.85 -13.34
C ASN A 114 -16.03 -18.89 -14.50
N GLU A 115 -16.49 -17.71 -14.94
CA GLU A 115 -17.38 -17.57 -16.10
C GLU A 115 -16.66 -17.82 -17.43
N HIS A 116 -15.33 -17.64 -17.48
CA HIS A 116 -14.54 -17.71 -18.71
C HIS A 116 -13.60 -18.91 -18.72
N HIS A 117 -13.57 -19.64 -19.84
CA HIS A 117 -12.80 -20.88 -19.96
C HIS A 117 -11.28 -20.68 -19.75
N TYR A 118 -10.77 -19.52 -20.18
CA TYR A 118 -9.36 -19.15 -20.19
C TYR A 118 -8.94 -18.25 -19.00
N GLY A 119 -9.85 -18.00 -18.05
CA GLY A 119 -9.60 -17.09 -16.93
C GLY A 119 -9.72 -15.61 -17.31
N VAL A 120 -8.94 -14.75 -16.65
CA VAL A 120 -8.94 -13.30 -16.85
C VAL A 120 -7.63 -12.81 -17.43
N GLU A 121 -7.69 -11.93 -18.42
CA GLU A 121 -6.52 -11.26 -18.94
C GLU A 121 -6.07 -10.14 -17.97
N VAL A 122 -4.87 -10.26 -17.41
CA VAL A 122 -4.32 -9.34 -16.41
C VAL A 122 -3.10 -8.63 -16.99
N ARG A 123 -3.06 -7.30 -16.83
CA ARG A 123 -1.88 -6.48 -17.14
C ARG A 123 -0.84 -6.64 -16.03
N HIS A 124 0.33 -7.17 -16.36
CA HIS A 124 1.48 -7.20 -15.48
C HIS A 124 2.40 -6.03 -15.78
N ILE A 125 2.75 -5.26 -14.74
CA ILE A 125 3.71 -4.17 -14.83
C ILE A 125 5.02 -4.65 -14.20
N LYS A 126 6.11 -4.64 -14.97
CA LYS A 126 7.45 -4.97 -14.50
C LYS A 126 8.04 -3.79 -13.70
N PRO A 127 9.06 -4.02 -12.87
CA PRO A 127 9.72 -2.95 -12.12
C PRO A 127 10.33 -1.83 -12.99
N ASP A 128 10.64 -2.11 -14.25
CA ASP A 128 11.16 -1.15 -15.23
C ASP A 128 10.04 -0.31 -15.90
N GLY A 129 8.77 -0.54 -15.53
CA GLY A 129 7.61 0.15 -16.10
C GLY A 129 7.07 -0.48 -17.39
N ASN A 130 7.78 -1.45 -17.99
CA ASN A 130 7.26 -2.21 -19.12
C ASN A 130 6.09 -3.08 -18.68
N HIS A 131 5.13 -3.32 -19.57
CA HIS A 131 3.98 -4.17 -19.25
C HIS A 131 3.77 -5.25 -20.30
N PHE A 132 3.12 -6.33 -19.88
CA PHE A 132 2.66 -7.41 -20.74
C PHE A 132 1.34 -7.97 -20.20
N MET A 133 0.54 -8.58 -21.08
CA MET A 133 -0.71 -9.23 -20.69
C MET A 133 -0.47 -10.72 -20.41
N ARG A 134 -1.15 -11.28 -19.41
CA ARG A 134 -1.22 -12.74 -19.18
C ARG A 134 -2.61 -13.15 -18.75
N PHE A 135 -3.02 -14.33 -19.20
CA PHE A 135 -4.22 -14.98 -18.66
C PHE A 135 -3.92 -15.60 -17.31
N LYS A 136 -4.76 -15.28 -16.33
CA LYS A 136 -4.72 -15.80 -14.97
C LYS A 136 -6.00 -16.54 -14.68
N LYS A 137 -5.89 -17.73 -14.08
CA LYS A 137 -7.04 -18.51 -13.61
C LYS A 137 -7.00 -18.60 -12.09
N TYR A 138 -8.16 -18.48 -11.45
CA TYR A 138 -8.26 -18.71 -10.02
C TYR A 138 -8.48 -20.20 -9.73
N GLU A 139 -7.68 -20.76 -8.83
CA GLU A 139 -7.82 -22.14 -8.35
C GLU A 139 -8.55 -22.14 -6.99
N PRO A 140 -9.82 -22.55 -6.89
CA PRO A 140 -10.53 -22.52 -5.61
C PRO A 140 -10.04 -23.58 -4.62
N GLU A 141 -9.49 -24.69 -5.11
CA GLU A 141 -8.92 -25.76 -4.27
C GLU A 141 -7.64 -25.34 -3.56
N ILE A 142 -6.88 -24.43 -4.18
CA ILE A 142 -5.66 -23.83 -3.63
C ILE A 142 -5.82 -22.33 -3.85
N PRO A 143 -6.37 -21.54 -2.90
CA PRO A 143 -6.93 -20.21 -3.13
C PRO A 143 -5.89 -19.19 -3.62
N ARG A 144 -5.54 -19.27 -4.91
CA ARG A 144 -4.44 -18.57 -5.55
C ARG A 144 -4.74 -18.38 -7.03
N TRP A 145 -4.06 -17.39 -7.61
CA TRP A 145 -4.04 -17.14 -9.04
C TRP A 145 -2.87 -17.89 -9.68
N THR A 146 -3.15 -18.67 -10.73
CA THR A 146 -2.13 -19.37 -11.53
C THR A 146 -2.07 -18.83 -12.95
N ASP A 147 -0.89 -18.95 -13.56
CA ASP A 147 -0.73 -18.69 -14.99
C ASP A 147 -1.50 -19.76 -15.78
N TYR A 148 -2.28 -19.33 -16.76
CA TYR A 148 -2.95 -20.28 -17.65
C TYR A 148 -1.97 -20.72 -18.75
N ASP A 149 -1.28 -21.85 -18.53
CA ASP A 149 -0.32 -22.44 -19.46
C ASP A 149 -1.02 -23.20 -20.61
N VAL A 150 -1.91 -22.55 -21.35
CA VAL A 150 -2.38 -23.09 -22.65
C VAL A 150 -2.60 -21.96 -23.63
N LEU A 151 -1.58 -21.65 -24.44
CA LEU A 151 -1.83 -21.06 -25.75
C LEU A 151 -2.50 -22.13 -26.62
N PRO A 152 -3.62 -21.84 -27.31
CA PRO A 152 -4.05 -22.68 -28.41
C PRO A 152 -2.92 -22.72 -29.42
N LYS A 153 -2.45 -23.92 -29.75
CA LYS A 153 -1.72 -24.11 -31.00
C LYS A 153 -2.71 -23.80 -32.12
N HIS A 154 -2.56 -22.64 -32.76
CA HIS A 154 -3.17 -22.38 -34.06
C HIS A 154 -2.52 -23.27 -35.12
#